data_AF-A0A8J3PIR4-F1
#
_entry.id   AF-A0A8J3PIR4-F1
#
_cell.length_a   1.000
_cell.length_b   1.000
_cell.length_c   1.000
_cell.angle_alpha   90.00
_cell.angle_beta   90.00
_cell.angle_gamma   90.00
#
_symmetry.space_group_name_H-M   'P 1'
#
loop_
_entity.id
_entity.type
_entity.pdbx_description
1 polymer ?
#
loop_
_entity_poly.entity_id
_entity_poly.type
_entity_poly.pdbx_seq_one_letter_code
_entity_poly.pdbx_strand_id
1 'polypeptide(L)'
;MLKRLTNSPKALVFSYLLLIVISGAIYWQVEVDKSPGDALWWAVVTASTVGYGDTYPTTWPGRVMAGILISVMILFVIPLITAHFASKLIVDNDAFQHEEQEEIKNQLREIRAIVERLAPADADRTGAALDALEARADGTR
;
A
#
# COMPACT_ATOMS: atom_id res chain seq x y z
N MET A 1 9.84 -2.99 -10.86
CA MET A 1 9.69 -4.41 -11.23
C MET A 1 8.92 -5.21 -10.18
N LEU A 2 9.31 -5.18 -8.89
CA LEU A 2 8.58 -5.84 -7.78
C LEU A 2 7.09 -5.46 -7.69
N LYS A 3 6.76 -4.16 -7.78
CA LYS A 3 5.35 -3.69 -7.76
C LYS A 3 4.45 -4.34 -8.82
N ARG A 4 4.98 -4.69 -10.00
CA ARG A 4 4.16 -5.25 -11.08
C ARG A 4 3.83 -6.73 -10.87
N LEU A 5 4.68 -7.46 -10.16
CA LEU A 5 4.43 -8.86 -9.76
C LEU A 5 3.44 -8.94 -8.58
N THR A 6 3.45 -8.00 -7.64
CA THR A 6 2.54 -8.03 -6.48
C THR A 6 1.15 -7.41 -6.77
N ASN A 7 0.99 -6.66 -7.86
CA ASN A 7 -0.23 -5.90 -8.14
C ASN A 7 -1.29 -6.64 -8.96
N SER A 8 -1.06 -7.90 -9.37
CA SER A 8 -2.06 -8.69 -10.09
C SER A 8 -2.55 -9.87 -9.25
N PRO A 9 -3.87 -10.05 -9.07
CA PRO A 9 -4.43 -11.22 -8.37
C PRO A 9 -3.92 -12.55 -8.97
N LYS A 10 -3.76 -12.59 -10.29
CA LYS A 10 -3.25 -13.76 -11.01
C LYS A 10 -1.80 -14.09 -10.62
N ALA A 11 -0.99 -13.07 -10.38
CA ALA A 11 0.39 -13.26 -9.97
C ALA A 11 0.50 -13.77 -8.53
N LEU A 12 -0.38 -13.34 -7.62
CA LEU A 12 -0.47 -13.87 -6.26
C LEU A 12 -0.86 -15.36 -6.25
N VAL A 13 -1.87 -15.74 -7.04
CA VAL A 13 -2.28 -17.14 -7.18
C VAL A 13 -1.16 -17.96 -7.80
N PHE A 14 -0.52 -17.47 -8.86
CA PHE A 14 0.60 -18.16 -9.48
C PHE A 14 1.78 -18.34 -8.52
N SER A 15 2.16 -17.30 -7.77
CA SER A 15 3.24 -17.40 -6.80
C SER A 15 2.91 -18.35 -5.64
N TYR A 16 1.65 -18.41 -5.22
CA TYR A 16 1.19 -19.37 -4.21
C TYR A 16 1.30 -20.82 -4.70
N LEU A 17 0.81 -21.10 -5.91
CA LEU A 17 0.92 -22.43 -6.51
C LEU A 17 2.38 -22.83 -6.75
N LEU A 18 3.20 -21.89 -7.23
CA LEU A 18 4.63 -22.11 -7.42
C LEU A 18 5.32 -22.44 -6.10
N LEU A 19 4.99 -21.73 -5.03
CA LEU A 19 5.53 -22.00 -3.70
C LEU A 19 5.15 -23.41 -3.22
N ILE A 20 3.91 -23.85 -3.41
CA ILE A 20 3.48 -25.22 -3.05
C ILE A 20 4.33 -26.26 -3.78
N VAL A 21 4.51 -26.10 -5.10
CA VAL A 21 5.28 -27.07 -5.90
C VAL A 21 6.75 -27.08 -5.46
N ILE A 22 7.35 -25.92 -5.24
CA ILE A 22 8.75 -25.81 -4.78
C ILE A 22 8.91 -26.41 -3.39
N SER A 23 8.03 -26.06 -2.45
CA SER A 23 8.08 -26.59 -1.08
C SER A 23 7.85 -28.10 -1.04
N GLY A 24 6.93 -28.64 -1.84
CA GLY A 24 6.73 -30.08 -1.97
C GLY A 24 7.95 -30.78 -2.56
N ALA A 25 8.56 -30.20 -3.60
CA ALA A 25 9.79 -30.74 -4.19
C ALA A 25 10.95 -30.75 -3.20
N ILE A 26 11.16 -29.66 -2.44
CA ILE A 26 12.21 -29.59 -1.41
C ILE A 26 11.92 -30.57 -0.27
N TYR A 27 10.67 -30.67 0.19
CA TYR A 27 10.26 -31.61 1.24
C TYR A 27 10.58 -33.06 0.83
N TRP A 28 10.28 -33.43 -0.42
CA TRP A 28 10.60 -34.75 -0.95
C TRP A 28 12.11 -35.06 -0.95
N GLN A 29 12.98 -34.06 -1.13
CA GLN A 29 14.43 -34.27 -1.08
C GLN A 29 14.96 -34.49 0.33
N VAL A 30 14.29 -33.91 1.35
CA VAL A 30 14.76 -33.95 2.75
C VAL A 30 14.07 -35.03 3.58
N GLU A 31 12.88 -35.49 3.18
CA GLU A 31 12.14 -36.60 3.79
C GLU A 31 12.13 -37.80 2.85
N VAL A 32 13.16 -38.65 2.98
CA VAL A 32 13.47 -39.77 2.07
C VAL A 32 12.35 -40.82 2.01
N ASP A 33 11.58 -40.95 3.09
CA ASP A 33 10.58 -42.00 3.28
C ASP A 33 9.23 -41.66 2.65
N LYS A 34 9.07 -40.45 2.10
CA LYS A 34 7.80 -39.90 1.62
C LYS A 34 7.70 -39.98 0.09
N SER A 35 6.53 -40.34 -0.41
CA SER A 35 6.29 -40.32 -1.84
C SER A 35 6.21 -38.86 -2.36
N PRO A 36 6.46 -38.60 -3.65
CA PRO A 36 6.26 -37.27 -4.23
C PRO A 36 4.83 -36.73 -4.04
N GLY A 37 3.83 -37.63 -4.05
CA GLY A 37 2.44 -37.27 -3.79
C GLY A 37 2.23 -36.81 -2.36
N ASP A 38 2.76 -37.53 -1.37
CA ASP A 38 2.67 -37.16 0.05
C ASP A 38 3.41 -35.85 0.34
N ALA A 39 4.53 -35.61 -0.34
CA ALA A 39 5.31 -34.39 -0.22
C ALA A 39 4.55 -33.15 -0.76
N LEU A 40 3.90 -33.29 -1.93
CA LEU A 40 3.06 -32.24 -2.48
C LEU A 40 1.82 -32.01 -1.62
N TRP A 41 1.19 -33.09 -1.15
CA TRP A 41 0.04 -33.04 -0.24
C TRP A 41 0.39 -32.30 1.07
N TRP A 42 1.54 -32.63 1.67
CA TRP A 42 2.04 -31.93 2.85
C TRP A 42 2.18 -30.42 2.60
N ALA A 43 2.76 -30.03 1.45
CA ALA A 43 2.92 -28.63 1.10
C ALA A 43 1.56 -27.94 0.93
N VAL A 44 0.57 -28.58 0.30
CA VAL A 44 -0.80 -28.05 0.15
C VAL A 44 -1.47 -27.86 1.52
N VAL A 45 -1.48 -28.89 2.37
CA VAL A 45 -2.15 -28.87 3.68
C VAL A 45 -1.49 -27.89 4.65
N THR A 46 -0.16 -27.75 4.56
CA THR A 46 0.60 -26.80 5.38
C THR A 46 0.42 -25.36 4.87
N ALA A 47 0.55 -25.12 3.56
CA ALA A 47 0.41 -23.79 2.98
C ALA A 47 -1.03 -23.25 3.05
N SER A 48 -2.03 -24.13 3.10
CA SER A 48 -3.44 -23.77 3.33
C SER A 48 -3.78 -23.58 4.81
N THR A 49 -2.82 -23.79 5.72
CA THR A 49 -3.00 -23.74 7.18
C THR A 49 -4.00 -24.76 7.75
N VAL A 50 -4.40 -25.78 6.97
CA VAL A 50 -5.34 -26.83 7.39
C VAL A 50 -4.68 -27.78 8.39
N GLY A 51 -3.47 -28.27 8.08
CA GLY A 51 -2.64 -29.03 9.02
C GLY A 51 -3.25 -30.34 9.56
N TYR A 52 -3.70 -31.26 8.70
CA TYR A 52 -4.26 -32.56 9.14
C TYR A 52 -3.33 -33.40 10.01
N GLY A 53 -2.01 -33.27 9.83
CA GLY A 53 -0.99 -33.97 10.63
C GLY A 53 -0.73 -35.43 10.23
N ASP A 54 -1.32 -35.90 9.13
CA ASP A 54 -1.09 -37.21 8.52
C ASP A 54 0.32 -37.33 7.90
N THR A 55 0.85 -36.22 7.40
CA THR A 55 2.26 -36.08 6.99
C THR A 55 2.87 -34.84 7.62
N TYR A 56 4.09 -34.96 8.12
CA TYR A 56 4.84 -33.89 8.78
C TYR A 56 6.35 -34.15 8.67
N PRO A 57 7.20 -33.11 8.74
CA PRO A 57 8.65 -33.28 8.67
C PRO A 57 9.19 -33.99 9.92
N THR A 58 9.92 -35.08 9.71
CA THR A 58 10.56 -35.84 10.78
C THR A 58 12.03 -35.50 10.92
N THR A 59 12.67 -35.12 9.82
CA THR A 59 14.09 -34.77 9.76
C THR A 59 14.33 -33.33 10.23
N TRP A 60 15.54 -33.07 10.74
CA TRP A 60 15.97 -31.70 11.08
C TRP A 60 15.85 -30.72 9.89
N PRO A 61 16.39 -31.00 8.69
CA PRO A 61 16.25 -30.10 7.55
C PRO A 61 14.78 -29.93 7.10
N GLY A 62 13.98 -30.99 7.17
CA GLY A 62 12.53 -30.91 6.92
C GLY A 62 11.82 -29.94 7.86
N ARG A 63 12.17 -29.95 9.15
CA ARG A 63 11.59 -29.03 10.15
C ARG A 63 11.99 -27.58 9.90
N VAL A 64 13.24 -27.33 9.49
CA VAL A 64 13.70 -25.98 9.12
C VAL A 64 12.93 -25.46 7.90
N MET A 65 12.81 -26.27 6.86
CA MET A 65 12.05 -25.91 5.65
C MET A 65 10.56 -25.66 5.96
N ALA A 66 9.95 -26.50 6.80
CA ALA A 66 8.59 -26.29 7.27
C ALA A 66 8.43 -24.96 8.02
N GLY A 67 9.37 -24.63 8.91
CA GLY A 67 9.39 -23.34 9.59
C GLY A 67 9.46 -22.15 8.62
N ILE A 68 10.25 -22.28 7.55
CA ILE A 68 10.33 -21.26 6.49
C ILE A 68 9.00 -21.15 5.75
N LEU A 69 8.40 -22.26 5.30
CA LEU A 69 7.12 -22.26 4.61
C LEU A 69 6.02 -21.59 5.46
N ILE A 70 5.91 -21.99 6.73
CA ILE A 70 4.94 -21.44 7.68
C ILE A 70 5.18 -19.94 7.89
N SER A 71 6.43 -19.53 8.08
CA SER A 71 6.79 -18.10 8.23
C SER A 71 6.44 -17.28 6.99
N VAL A 72 6.67 -17.82 5.79
CA VAL A 72 6.31 -17.18 4.53
C VAL A 72 4.79 -17.03 4.39
N MET A 73 4.02 -18.05 4.77
CA MET A 73 2.56 -17.98 4.78
C MET A 73 2.04 -16.88 5.69
N ILE A 74 2.45 -16.88 6.95
CA ILE A 74 1.88 -15.99 7.96
C ILE A 74 2.36 -14.55 7.81
N LEU A 75 3.61 -14.33 7.42
CA LEU A 75 4.19 -12.97 7.34
C LEU A 75 3.93 -12.29 6.00
N PHE A 76 3.75 -13.05 4.92
CA PHE A 76 3.65 -12.47 3.57
C PHE A 76 2.35 -12.87 2.86
N VAL A 77 2.13 -14.16 2.60
CA VAL A 77 1.04 -14.57 1.69
C VAL A 77 -0.34 -14.25 2.24
N ILE A 78 -0.62 -14.62 3.49
CA ILE A 78 -1.93 -14.36 4.12
C ILE A 78 -2.19 -12.85 4.22
N PRO A 79 -1.28 -12.01 4.77
CA PRO A 79 -1.50 -10.56 4.81
C PRO A 79 -1.70 -9.92 3.44
N LEU A 80 -0.94 -10.33 2.41
CA LEU A 80 -1.09 -9.78 1.07
C LEU A 80 -2.46 -10.08 0.46
N ILE A 81 -2.95 -11.32 0.62
CA ILE A 81 -4.28 -11.71 0.15
C ILE A 81 -5.34 -10.91 0.91
N THR A 82 -5.26 -10.84 2.24
CA THR A 82 -6.20 -10.08 3.07
C THR A 82 -6.23 -8.61 2.69
N ALA A 83 -5.07 -7.96 2.55
CA ALA A 83 -4.99 -6.56 2.15
C ALA A 83 -5.55 -6.30 0.74
N HIS A 84 -5.35 -7.25 -0.19
CA HIS A 84 -5.89 -7.15 -1.54
C HIS A 84 -7.42 -7.19 -1.58
N PHE A 85 -8.04 -8.04 -0.76
CA PHE A 85 -9.50 -8.09 -0.66
C PHE A 85 -10.07 -6.93 0.15
N ALA A 86 -9.42 -6.56 1.26
CA ALA A 86 -9.82 -5.43 2.08
C ALA A 86 -9.87 -4.13 1.27
N SER A 87 -8.86 -3.86 0.43
CA SER A 87 -8.83 -2.65 -0.40
C SER A 87 -9.94 -2.56 -1.45
N LYS A 88 -10.60 -3.68 -1.79
CA LYS A 88 -11.76 -3.69 -2.69
C LYS A 88 -13.10 -3.53 -1.96
N LEU A 89 -13.14 -3.90 -0.68
CA LEU A 89 -14.34 -3.81 0.15
C LEU A 89 -14.44 -2.48 0.88
N ILE A 90 -13.30 -1.87 1.20
CA ILE A 90 -13.23 -0.56 1.82
C ILE A 90 -13.58 0.49 0.75
N VAL A 91 -14.78 1.05 0.85
CA VAL A 91 -15.15 2.30 0.17
C VAL A 91 -14.60 3.42 1.04
N ASP A 92 -13.56 4.09 0.56
CA ASP A 92 -12.97 5.22 1.25
C ASP A 92 -13.77 6.49 0.92
N ASN A 93 -14.77 6.81 1.75
CA ASN A 93 -15.62 7.99 1.60
C ASN A 93 -14.87 9.30 1.91
N ASP A 94 -13.73 9.24 2.61
CA ASP A 94 -12.90 10.39 2.95
C ASP A 94 -11.68 10.53 2.00
N ALA A 95 -11.45 9.55 1.11
CA ALA A 95 -10.45 9.66 0.07
C ALA A 95 -10.89 10.66 -1.00
N PHE A 96 -10.31 11.86 -0.93
CA PHE A 96 -10.46 12.87 -1.97
C PHE A 96 -10.20 12.28 -3.35
N GLN A 97 -11.24 12.20 -4.16
CA GLN A 97 -11.13 11.73 -5.54
C GLN A 97 -10.26 12.72 -6.33
N HIS A 98 -9.65 12.24 -7.42
CA HIS A 98 -8.78 13.10 -8.25
C HIS A 98 -9.53 14.36 -8.74
N GLU A 99 -10.84 14.21 -9.00
CA GLU A 99 -11.72 15.31 -9.39
C GLU A 99 -11.88 16.36 -8.27
N GLU A 100 -12.15 15.92 -7.04
CA GLU A 100 -12.25 16.81 -5.86
C GLU A 100 -10.91 17.51 -5.58
N GLN A 101 -9.78 16.81 -5.76
CA GLN A 101 -8.46 17.41 -5.60
C GLN A 101 -8.19 18.51 -6.64
N GLU A 102 -8.60 18.29 -7.90
CA GLU A 102 -8.47 19.32 -8.94
C GLU A 102 -9.43 20.48 -8.71
N GLU A 103 -10.63 20.23 -8.20
CA GLU A 103 -11.58 21.28 -7.81
C GLU A 103 -11.01 22.15 -6.68
N ILE A 104 -10.49 21.54 -5.61
CA ILE A 104 -9.86 22.26 -4.49
C ILE A 104 -8.66 23.09 -4.98
N LYS A 105 -7.82 22.55 -5.87
CA LYS A 105 -6.70 23.32 -6.47
C LYS A 105 -7.17 24.48 -7.32
N ASN A 106 -8.27 24.31 -8.07
CA ASN A 106 -8.87 25.38 -8.86
C ASN A 106 -9.41 26.49 -7.96
N GLN A 107 -10.15 26.13 -6.92
CA GLN A 107 -10.64 27.07 -5.90
C GLN A 107 -9.48 27.82 -5.22
N LEU A 108 -8.38 27.14 -4.89
CA LEU A 108 -7.19 27.79 -4.33
C LEU A 108 -6.54 28.77 -5.31
N ARG A 109 -6.46 28.41 -6.61
CA ARG A 109 -5.97 29.32 -7.66
C ARG A 109 -6.86 30.56 -7.78
N GLU A 110 -8.16 30.39 -7.71
CA GLU A 110 -9.13 31.49 -7.76
C GLU A 110 -9.03 32.40 -6.54
N ILE A 111 -9.03 31.84 -5.33
CA ILE A 111 -8.84 32.60 -4.08
C ILE A 111 -7.53 33.38 -4.12
N ARG A 112 -6.43 32.73 -4.55
CA ARG A 112 -5.13 33.40 -4.67
C ARG A 112 -5.19 34.57 -5.65
N ALA A 113 -5.85 34.40 -6.80
CA ALA A 113 -6.01 35.48 -7.77
C ALA A 113 -6.86 36.64 -7.22
N ILE A 114 -7.89 36.37 -6.41
CA ILE A 114 -8.68 37.40 -5.73
C ILE A 114 -7.82 38.16 -4.72
N VAL A 115 -7.06 37.44 -3.89
CA VAL A 115 -6.15 38.04 -2.90
C VAL A 115 -5.09 38.90 -3.61
N GLU A 116 -4.49 38.43 -4.70
CA GLU A 116 -3.51 39.20 -5.49
C GLU A 116 -4.12 40.41 -6.20
N ARG A 117 -5.44 40.44 -6.44
CA ARG A 117 -6.13 41.63 -6.99
C ARG A 117 -6.49 42.66 -5.93
N LEU A 118 -6.75 42.21 -4.69
CA LEU A 118 -7.06 43.09 -3.56
C LEU A 118 -5.80 43.65 -2.90
N ALA A 119 -4.71 42.87 -2.83
CA ALA A 119 -3.43 43.29 -2.26
C ALA A 119 -2.81 44.58 -2.86
N PRO A 120 -2.81 44.81 -4.20
CA PRO A 120 -2.30 46.07 -4.77
C PRO A 120 -3.21 47.26 -4.46
N ALA A 121 -4.52 47.05 -4.34
CA ALA A 121 -5.47 48.13 -4.07
C ALA A 121 -5.35 48.68 -2.65
N ASP A 122 -4.99 47.85 -1.67
CA ASP A 122 -4.83 48.29 -0.28
C ASP A 122 -3.48 48.97 -0.04
N ALA A 123 -2.39 48.54 -0.69
CA ALA A 123 -1.08 49.20 -0.58
C ALA A 123 -1.11 50.64 -1.13
N ASP A 124 -1.71 50.84 -2.30
CA ASP A 124 -1.84 52.16 -2.93
C ASP A 124 -2.83 53.07 -2.19
N ARG A 125 -3.94 52.52 -1.67
CA ARG A 125 -4.89 53.31 -0.87
C ARG A 125 -4.32 53.73 0.48
N THR A 126 -3.53 52.86 1.11
CA THR A 126 -2.89 53.19 2.38
C THR A 126 -1.77 54.20 2.18
N GLY A 127 -0.97 54.05 1.11
CA GLY A 127 0.04 55.04 0.70
C GLY A 127 -0.58 56.40 0.39
N ALA A 128 -1.59 56.45 -0.48
CA ALA A 128 -2.27 57.70 -0.83
C ALA A 128 -2.97 58.37 0.38
N ALA A 129 -3.50 57.59 1.31
CA ALA A 129 -4.08 58.12 2.55
C ALA A 129 -3.00 58.68 3.49
N LEU A 130 -1.83 58.04 3.60
CA LEU A 130 -0.70 58.54 4.38
C LEU A 130 -0.12 59.82 3.77
N ASP A 131 0.08 59.86 2.45
CA ASP A 131 0.57 61.04 1.73
C ASP A 131 -0.38 62.25 1.90
N ALA A 132 -1.70 62.00 1.85
CA ALA A 132 -2.70 63.04 2.07
C ALA A 132 -2.73 63.56 3.52
N LEU A 133 -2.40 62.71 4.50
CA LEU A 133 -2.27 63.11 5.90
C LEU A 133 -0.98 63.91 6.14
N GLU A 134 0.14 63.50 5.53
CA GLU A 134 1.42 64.22 5.60
C GLU A 134 1.36 65.60 4.93
N ALA A 135 0.76 65.70 3.74
CA ALA A 135 0.56 66.97 3.05
C ALA A 135 -0.31 67.95 3.85
N ARG A 136 -1.29 67.44 4.59
CA ARG A 136 -2.16 68.23 5.47
C ARG A 136 -1.44 68.66 6.75
N ALA A 137 -0.50 67.86 7.24
CA ALA A 137 0.34 68.20 8.38
C ALA A 137 1.39 69.27 8.03
N ASP A 138 1.96 69.25 6.83
CA ASP A 138 3.01 70.18 6.39
C ASP A 138 2.47 71.56 5.96
N GLY A 139 1.24 71.63 5.43
CA GLY A 139 0.58 72.89 5.05
C GLY A 139 0.06 73.76 6.22
N THR A 140 0.35 73.39 7.48
CA THR A 140 -0.12 74.10 8.68
C THR A 140 1.00 74.84 9.43
N ARG A 141 2.08 75.21 8.74
CA ARG A 141 3.17 76.07 9.24
C ARG A 141 3.21 77.42 8.54
#